data_AF-A0A2G9U9T7-F1
#
_entry.id   AF-A0A2G9U9T7-F1
#
_cell.length_a   1.000
_cell.length_b   1.000
_cell.length_c   1.000
_cell.angle_alpha   90.00
_cell.angle_beta   90.00
_cell.angle_gamma   90.00
#
_symmetry.space_group_name_H-M   'P 1'
#
loop_
_entity.id
_entity.type
_entity.pdbx_description
1 polymer ?
#
loop_
_entity_poly.entity_id
_entity_poly.type
_entity_poly.pdbx_seq_one_letter_code
_entity_poly.pdbx_strand_id
1 'polypeptide(L)'
;MDSITWQIETERELREDEIRKKQRKYRRLVDSIYPRAITDGLISSNMQKLIFYAISHPEKLERIGEYLVLRMSRDLGRMRLVQVKIAVEAMDQLLQSCHSSPSLPQFSENHLKMVQKLLESNNPKMEIAVEAMDQLLQSCHSSPSLPQFSENHLKMVQKLLESNNPKMEV
;
A
#
# COMPACT_ATOMS: atom_id res chain seq x y z
N MET A 1 -10.69 -41.34 18.81
CA MET A 1 -10.30 -39.93 18.62
C MET A 1 -9.75 -39.52 19.97
N ASP A 2 -8.43 -39.41 20.05
CA ASP A 2 -7.72 -39.68 21.30
C ASP A 2 -7.29 -38.35 21.89
N SER A 3 -7.12 -38.25 23.22
CA SER A 3 -6.86 -36.96 23.90
C SER A 3 -5.71 -36.17 23.28
N ILE A 4 -4.69 -36.84 22.76
CA ILE A 4 -3.54 -36.21 22.09
C ILE A 4 -3.96 -35.53 20.77
N THR A 5 -4.82 -36.17 19.98
CA THR A 5 -5.32 -35.62 18.71
C THR A 5 -6.21 -34.39 18.95
N TRP A 6 -7.05 -34.43 19.99
CA TRP A 6 -7.88 -33.29 20.37
C TRP A 6 -7.04 -32.10 20.85
N GLN A 7 -5.98 -32.37 21.60
CA GLN A 7 -5.08 -31.34 22.14
C GLN A 7 -4.24 -30.68 21.04
N ILE A 8 -3.74 -31.44 20.07
CA ILE A 8 -3.02 -30.90 18.88
C ILE A 8 -3.95 -30.07 18.00
N GLU A 9 -5.18 -30.54 17.75
CA GLU A 9 -6.16 -29.79 16.94
C GLU A 9 -6.57 -28.49 17.64
N THR A 10 -6.80 -28.53 18.96
CA THR A 10 -7.12 -27.35 19.77
C THR A 10 -5.99 -26.32 19.76
N GLU A 11 -4.73 -26.74 19.89
CA GLU A 11 -3.57 -25.84 19.80
C GLU A 11 -3.33 -25.28 18.40
N ARG A 12 -3.70 -26.03 17.35
CA ARG A 12 -3.67 -25.55 15.97
C ARG A 12 -4.75 -24.48 15.76
N GLU A 13 -5.96 -24.76 16.20
CA GLU A 13 -7.13 -23.87 16.07
C GLU A 13 -6.92 -22.57 16.87
N LEU A 14 -6.38 -22.63 18.09
CA LEU A 14 -6.00 -21.45 18.87
C LEU A 14 -4.89 -20.61 18.20
N ARG A 15 -3.87 -21.25 17.61
CA ARG A 15 -2.83 -20.55 16.82
C ARG A 15 -3.43 -19.90 15.58
N GLU A 16 -4.34 -20.57 14.88
CA GLU A 16 -5.03 -20.02 13.72
C GLU A 16 -5.95 -18.85 14.09
N ASP A 17 -6.65 -18.92 15.21
CA ASP A 17 -7.50 -17.84 15.72
C ASP A 17 -6.67 -16.65 16.21
N GLU A 18 -5.51 -16.90 16.81
CA GLU A 18 -4.55 -15.86 17.15
C GLU A 18 -3.96 -15.21 15.89
N ILE A 19 -3.65 -16.00 14.86
CA ILE A 19 -3.25 -15.51 13.54
C ILE A 19 -4.38 -14.68 12.91
N ARG A 20 -5.64 -15.12 12.97
CA ARG A 20 -6.82 -14.38 12.47
C ARG A 20 -7.08 -13.10 13.26
N LYS A 21 -6.95 -13.10 14.59
CA LYS A 21 -7.03 -11.90 15.44
C LYS A 21 -5.88 -10.94 15.15
N LYS A 22 -4.66 -11.44 14.99
CA LYS A 22 -3.46 -10.67 14.61
C LYS A 22 -3.60 -10.10 13.19
N GLN A 23 -4.28 -10.81 12.28
CA GLN A 23 -4.66 -10.31 10.95
C GLN A 23 -5.73 -9.19 11.01
N ARG A 24 -6.54 -9.10 12.07
CA ARG A 24 -7.52 -8.00 12.22
C ARG A 24 -6.89 -6.69 12.71
N LYS A 25 -5.76 -6.73 13.43
CA LYS A 25 -5.17 -5.52 14.05
C LYS A 25 -4.61 -4.54 13.03
N TYR A 26 -3.81 -5.01 12.08
CA TYR A 26 -3.21 -4.13 11.05
C TYR A 26 -4.30 -3.49 10.17
N ARG A 27 -5.36 -4.24 9.84
CA ARG A 27 -6.51 -3.71 9.07
C ARG A 27 -7.20 -2.57 9.81
N ARG A 28 -7.47 -2.72 11.10
CA ARG A 28 -8.06 -1.64 11.92
C ARG A 28 -7.16 -0.41 11.97
N LEU A 29 -5.84 -0.58 12.04
CA LEU A 29 -4.90 0.54 12.01
C LEU A 29 -4.95 1.24 10.65
N VAL A 30 -4.93 0.50 9.54
CA VAL A 30 -5.12 1.06 8.20
C VAL A 30 -6.47 1.78 8.10
N ASP A 31 -7.56 1.16 8.55
CA ASP A 31 -8.90 1.76 8.49
C ASP A 31 -8.98 3.07 9.29
N SER A 32 -8.20 3.18 10.38
CA SER A 32 -8.19 4.37 11.23
C SER A 32 -7.55 5.60 10.60
N ILE A 33 -6.76 5.46 9.53
CA ILE A 33 -6.17 6.60 8.83
C ILE A 33 -7.17 7.32 7.93
N TYR A 34 -8.31 6.66 7.63
CA TYR A 34 -9.38 7.22 6.82
C TYR A 34 -10.38 7.99 7.70
N PRO A 35 -10.71 9.23 7.35
CA PRO A 35 -11.70 10.01 8.06
C PRO A 35 -13.13 9.50 7.81
N ARG A 36 -14.03 9.85 8.74
CA ARG A 36 -15.46 9.59 8.61
C ARG A 36 -16.11 10.53 7.59
N ALA A 37 -15.66 11.78 7.54
CA ALA A 37 -16.08 12.76 6.55
C ALA A 37 -15.26 12.58 5.27
N ILE A 38 -15.93 12.55 4.12
CA ILE A 38 -15.30 12.32 2.80
C ILE A 38 -14.47 13.53 2.34
N THR A 39 -14.66 14.69 2.98
CA THR A 39 -13.95 15.95 2.69
C THR A 39 -12.57 16.05 3.33
N ASP A 40 -12.31 15.21 4.34
CA ASP A 40 -11.09 15.30 5.12
C ASP A 40 -9.99 14.43 4.49
N GLY A 41 -8.74 14.85 4.68
CA GLY A 41 -7.56 14.11 4.22
C GLY A 41 -7.12 13.01 5.19
N LEU A 42 -5.94 12.46 4.92
CA LEU A 42 -5.29 11.45 5.75
C LEU A 42 -5.17 11.92 7.22
N ILE A 43 -5.59 11.09 8.17
CA ILE A 43 -5.49 11.44 9.61
C ILE A 43 -4.04 11.23 10.08
N SER A 44 -3.25 12.31 10.13
CA SER A 44 -1.80 12.26 10.42
C SER A 44 -1.45 11.52 11.72
N SER A 45 -2.20 11.71 12.80
CA SER A 45 -1.92 11.06 14.08
C SER A 45 -2.15 9.54 14.04
N ASN A 46 -3.11 9.06 13.24
CA ASN A 46 -3.32 7.64 13.03
C ASN A 46 -2.32 7.07 12.02
N MET A 47 -1.89 7.88 11.05
CA MET A 47 -0.82 7.52 10.13
C MET A 47 0.51 7.29 10.87
N GLN A 48 0.90 8.18 11.79
CA GLN A 48 2.10 7.99 12.60
C GLN A 48 2.06 6.69 13.43
N LYS A 49 0.89 6.33 13.98
CA LYS A 49 0.71 5.04 14.67
C LYS A 49 0.87 3.86 13.72
N LEU A 50 0.36 3.97 12.49
CA LEU A 50 0.52 2.93 11.46
C LEU A 50 1.99 2.77 11.05
N ILE A 51 2.71 3.87 10.83
CA ILE A 51 4.15 3.88 10.53
C ILE A 51 4.94 3.22 11.66
N PHE A 52 4.71 3.67 12.90
CA PHE A 52 5.38 3.08 14.06
C PHE A 52 5.11 1.58 14.18
N TYR A 53 3.87 1.16 13.94
CA TYR A 53 3.49 -0.25 13.96
C TYR A 53 4.21 -1.06 12.88
N ALA A 54 4.33 -0.51 11.65
CA ALA A 54 5.01 -1.15 10.53
C ALA A 54 6.53 -1.26 10.74
N ILE A 55 7.16 -0.22 11.30
CA ILE A 55 8.58 -0.24 11.67
C ILE A 55 8.82 -1.29 12.77
N SER A 56 7.95 -1.34 13.77
CA SER A 56 8.07 -2.28 14.90
C SER A 56 7.81 -3.74 14.50
N HIS A 57 7.07 -3.97 13.41
CA HIS A 57 6.69 -5.29 12.92
C HIS A 57 6.87 -5.36 11.40
N PRO A 58 8.11 -5.52 10.90
CA PRO A 58 8.40 -5.52 9.46
C PRO A 58 7.55 -6.51 8.66
N GLU A 59 7.24 -7.68 9.24
CA GLU A 59 6.42 -8.71 8.60
C GLU A 59 4.94 -8.32 8.42
N LYS A 60 4.53 -7.19 9.00
CA LYS A 60 3.21 -6.59 8.80
C LYS A 60 3.19 -5.54 7.70
N LEU A 61 4.35 -4.97 7.34
CA LEU A 61 4.45 -3.95 6.30
C LEU A 61 3.89 -4.46 4.97
N GLU A 62 4.29 -5.66 4.55
CA GLU A 62 3.77 -6.33 3.36
C GLU A 62 2.23 -6.43 3.38
N ARG A 63 1.67 -6.97 4.47
CA ARG A 63 0.20 -7.14 4.63
C ARG A 63 -0.55 -5.81 4.65
N ILE A 64 0.07 -4.77 5.17
CA ILE A 64 -0.47 -3.39 5.13
C ILE A 64 -0.54 -2.93 3.67
N GLY A 65 0.54 -3.11 2.90
CA GLY A 65 0.60 -2.77 1.48
C GLY A 65 -0.45 -3.50 0.65
N GLU A 66 -0.59 -4.82 0.80
CA GLU A 66 -1.62 -5.62 0.12
C GLU A 66 -3.03 -5.09 0.41
N TYR A 67 -3.29 -4.73 1.67
CA TYR A 67 -4.59 -4.25 2.08
C TYR A 67 -4.89 -2.85 1.57
N LEU A 68 -3.89 -1.96 1.51
CA LEU A 68 -4.01 -0.63 0.90
C LEU A 68 -4.34 -0.75 -0.60
N VAL A 69 -3.67 -1.64 -1.34
CA VAL A 69 -3.98 -1.91 -2.76
C VAL A 69 -5.42 -2.40 -2.93
N LEU A 70 -5.83 -3.38 -2.11
CA LEU A 70 -7.19 -3.91 -2.15
C LEU A 70 -8.23 -2.82 -1.88
N ARG A 71 -8.01 -2.01 -0.85
CA ARG A 71 -8.93 -0.94 -0.45
C ARG A 71 -8.99 0.15 -1.51
N MET A 72 -7.85 0.62 -2.00
CA MET A 72 -7.77 1.59 -3.09
C MET A 72 -8.53 1.10 -4.33
N SER A 73 -8.36 -0.17 -4.71
CA SER A 73 -9.05 -0.76 -5.87
C SER A 73 -10.58 -0.71 -5.71
N ARG A 74 -11.08 -0.96 -4.50
CA ARG A 74 -12.52 -0.88 -4.19
C ARG A 74 -13.04 0.55 -4.22
N ASP A 75 -12.27 1.50 -3.71
CA ASP A 75 -12.64 2.92 -3.70
C ASP A 75 -12.57 3.52 -5.11
N LEU A 76 -11.62 3.06 -5.94
CA LEU A 76 -11.51 3.40 -7.35
C LEU A 76 -12.75 2.97 -8.15
N GLY A 77 -13.18 1.71 -7.99
CA GLY A 77 -14.41 1.20 -8.60
C GLY A 77 -15.70 1.91 -8.13
N ARG A 78 -15.64 2.67 -7.03
CA ARG A 78 -16.75 3.47 -6.48
C ARG A 78 -16.59 4.97 -6.72
N MET A 79 -15.57 5.40 -7.48
CA MET A 79 -15.26 6.80 -7.76
C MET A 79 -15.05 7.65 -6.49
N ARG A 80 -14.51 7.04 -5.44
CA ARG A 80 -14.21 7.68 -4.15
C ARG A 80 -12.81 8.28 -4.16
N LEU A 81 -12.62 9.32 -4.97
CA LEU A 81 -11.29 9.85 -5.29
C LEU A 81 -10.52 10.35 -4.07
N VAL A 82 -11.20 10.95 -3.07
CA VAL A 82 -10.53 11.39 -1.84
C VAL A 82 -9.96 10.19 -1.07
N GLN A 83 -10.69 9.08 -0.98
CA GLN A 83 -10.23 7.85 -0.33
C GLN A 83 -9.08 7.20 -1.11
N VAL A 84 -9.12 7.27 -2.44
CA VAL A 84 -8.00 6.84 -3.29
C VAL A 84 -6.76 7.66 -2.98
N LYS A 85 -6.87 9.00 -2.88
CA LYS A 85 -5.75 9.88 -2.52
C LYS A 85 -5.15 9.52 -1.15
N ILE A 86 -5.99 9.27 -0.15
CA ILE A 86 -5.54 8.84 1.19
C ILE A 86 -4.74 7.53 1.12
N ALA A 87 -5.18 6.56 0.31
CA ALA A 87 -4.48 5.29 0.18
C ALA A 87 -3.07 5.45 -0.43
N VAL A 88 -2.98 6.30 -1.46
CA VAL A 88 -1.72 6.65 -2.15
C VAL A 88 -0.78 7.37 -1.19
N GLU A 89 -1.26 8.43 -0.52
CA GLU A 89 -0.48 9.21 0.43
C GLU A 89 0.05 8.35 1.60
N ALA A 90 -0.78 7.42 2.10
CA ALA A 90 -0.36 6.48 3.13
C ALA A 90 0.74 5.51 2.63
N MET A 91 0.65 5.06 1.37
CA MET A 91 1.63 4.17 0.77
C MET A 91 3.00 4.86 0.65
N ASP A 92 3.00 6.12 0.21
CA ASP A 92 4.21 6.94 0.08
C ASP A 92 4.87 7.20 1.45
N GLN A 93 4.11 7.65 2.44
CA GLN A 93 4.66 7.89 3.79
C GLN A 93 5.23 6.62 4.43
N LEU A 94 4.62 5.45 4.19
CA LEU A 94 5.15 4.15 4.63
C LEU A 94 6.46 3.81 3.90
N LEU A 95 6.53 4.03 2.59
CA LEU A 95 7.72 3.78 1.78
C LEU A 95 8.91 4.62 2.28
N GLN A 96 8.68 5.91 2.53
CA GLN A 96 9.70 6.83 3.04
C GLN A 96 10.14 6.46 4.47
N SER A 97 9.20 6.10 5.33
CA SER A 97 9.48 5.86 6.75
C SER A 97 10.07 4.46 7.02
N CYS A 98 9.82 3.47 6.16
CA CYS A 98 10.25 2.09 6.35
C CYS A 98 11.49 1.70 5.52
N HIS A 99 12.35 2.66 5.16
CA HIS A 99 13.50 2.48 4.26
C HIS A 99 14.52 1.41 4.70
N SER A 100 14.58 1.06 5.99
CA SER A 100 15.46 -0.01 6.50
C SER A 100 14.73 -1.34 6.76
N SER A 101 13.45 -1.45 6.39
CA SER A 101 12.67 -2.66 6.65
C SER A 101 13.07 -3.81 5.72
N PRO A 102 13.27 -5.05 6.23
CA PRO A 102 13.52 -6.21 5.38
C PRO A 102 12.33 -6.54 4.44
N SER A 103 11.12 -6.07 4.75
CA SER A 103 9.93 -6.28 3.92
C SER A 103 9.71 -5.17 2.88
N LEU A 104 10.62 -4.19 2.79
CA LEU A 104 10.52 -3.07 1.86
C LEU A 104 10.42 -3.50 0.37
N PRO A 105 11.19 -4.49 -0.12
CA PRO A 105 11.09 -4.91 -1.52
C PRO A 105 9.70 -5.45 -1.89
N GLN A 106 9.09 -6.23 -1.01
CA GLN A 106 7.75 -6.76 -1.28
C GLN A 106 6.66 -5.69 -1.12
N PHE A 107 6.87 -4.74 -0.20
CA PHE A 107 5.98 -3.61 -0.01
C PHE A 107 5.95 -2.68 -1.23
N SER A 108 7.11 -2.43 -1.85
CA SER A 108 7.16 -1.60 -3.05
C SER A 108 6.50 -2.24 -4.25
N GLU A 109 6.56 -3.57 -4.40
CA GLU A 109 5.80 -4.26 -5.43
C GLU A 109 4.30 -3.99 -5.25
N ASN A 110 3.81 -3.94 -4.02
CA ASN A 110 2.43 -3.54 -3.74
C ASN A 110 2.19 -2.07 -4.11
N HIS A 111 3.15 -1.18 -3.88
CA HIS A 111 3.02 0.21 -4.31
C HIS A 111 2.95 0.34 -5.84
N LEU A 112 3.76 -0.42 -6.58
CA LEU A 112 3.72 -0.46 -8.03
C LEU A 112 2.40 -1.05 -8.56
N LYS A 113 1.89 -2.12 -7.94
CA LYS A 113 0.55 -2.65 -8.25
C LYS A 113 -0.53 -1.60 -8.02
N MET A 114 -0.39 -0.76 -7.00
CA MET A 114 -1.31 0.37 -6.76
C MET A 114 -1.28 1.34 -7.95
N VAL A 115 -0.09 1.79 -8.34
CA VAL A 115 0.11 2.73 -9.46
C VAL A 115 -0.40 2.15 -10.78
N GLN A 116 -0.08 0.89 -11.08
CA GLN A 116 -0.60 0.20 -12.26
C GLN A 116 -2.13 0.26 -12.31
N LYS A 117 -2.81 -0.06 -11.20
CA LYS A 117 -4.28 -0.03 -11.13
C LYS A 117 -4.88 1.37 -11.28
N LEU A 118 -4.19 2.38 -10.77
CA LEU A 118 -4.61 3.78 -10.96
C LEU A 118 -4.59 4.13 -12.45
N LEU A 119 -3.54 3.73 -13.17
CA LEU A 119 -3.38 4.02 -14.59
C LEU A 119 -4.36 3.23 -15.46
N GLU A 120 -4.57 1.95 -15.18
CA GLU A 120 -5.53 1.10 -15.88
C GLU A 120 -6.98 1.61 -15.79
N SER A 121 -7.31 2.44 -14.79
CA SER A 121 -8.65 3.01 -14.67
C SER A 121 -8.97 4.09 -15.71
N ASN A 122 -7.97 4.57 -16.47
CA ASN A 122 -8.10 5.52 -17.58
C ASN A 122 -8.99 6.74 -17.26
N ASN A 123 -8.93 7.22 -16.01
CA ASN A 123 -9.80 8.28 -15.54
C ASN A 123 -9.08 9.63 -15.64
N PRO A 124 -9.48 10.53 -16.55
CA PRO A 124 -8.80 11.80 -16.78
C PRO A 124 -8.89 12.77 -15.60
N LYS A 125 -9.75 12.49 -14.60
CA LYS A 125 -9.81 13.26 -13.34
C LYS A 125 -8.80 12.79 -12.30
N MET A 126 -7.95 11.81 -12.63
CA MET A 126 -7.03 11.21 -11.67
C MET A 126 -5.63 11.82 -11.72
N GLU A 127 -5.54 13.12 -11.41
CA GLU A 127 -4.26 13.81 -11.10
C GLU A 127 -3.45 13.04 -10.04
N ILE A 128 -4.13 12.30 -9.16
CA ILE A 128 -3.56 11.42 -8.13
C ILE A 128 -2.58 10.39 -8.72
N ALA A 129 -2.83 9.85 -9.91
CA ALA A 129 -1.94 8.86 -10.52
C ALA A 129 -0.59 9.50 -10.92
N VAL A 130 -0.63 10.74 -11.42
CA VAL A 130 0.54 11.52 -11.79
C VAL A 130 1.30 11.96 -10.53
N GLU A 131 0.59 12.46 -9.51
CA GLU A 131 1.18 12.86 -8.22
C GLU A 131 1.86 11.67 -7.50
N ALA A 132 1.23 10.49 -7.51
CA ALA A 132 1.81 9.26 -6.96
C ALA A 132 3.09 8.83 -7.70
N MET A 133 3.13 9.02 -9.02
CA MET A 133 4.29 8.70 -9.86
C MET A 133 5.45 9.66 -9.62
N ASP A 134 5.19 10.96 -9.51
CA ASP A 134 6.23 11.96 -9.20
C ASP A 134 6.88 11.69 -7.83
N GLN A 135 6.07 11.34 -6.82
CA GLN A 135 6.56 10.96 -5.50
C GLN A 135 7.41 9.68 -5.54
N LEU A 136 6.99 8.68 -6.33
CA LEU A 136 7.78 7.47 -6.57
C LEU A 136 9.15 7.78 -7.18
N LEU A 137 9.20 8.63 -8.20
CA LEU A 137 10.45 9.02 -8.85
C LEU A 137 11.38 9.72 -7.85
N GLN A 138 10.87 10.67 -7.06
CA GLN A 138 11.64 11.37 -6.03
C GLN A 138 12.17 10.43 -4.93
N SER A 139 11.37 9.46 -4.49
CA SER A 139 11.77 8.47 -3.50
C SER A 139 12.90 7.54 -4.01
N CYS A 140 12.85 7.16 -5.29
CA CYS A 140 13.89 6.37 -5.94
C CYS A 140 15.21 7.13 -6.07
N HIS A 141 15.17 8.44 -6.35
CA HIS A 141 16.37 9.27 -6.45
C HIS A 141 17.04 9.54 -5.10
N SER A 142 16.28 9.52 -4.01
CA SER A 142 16.78 9.86 -2.66
C SER A 142 17.36 8.66 -1.90
N SER A 143 17.11 7.43 -2.35
CA SER A 143 17.54 6.19 -1.68
C SER A 143 18.43 5.33 -2.59
N PRO A 144 19.77 5.46 -2.54
CA PRO A 144 20.70 4.71 -3.40
C PRO A 144 20.77 3.20 -3.13
N SER A 145 20.02 2.68 -2.14
CA SER A 145 20.08 1.29 -1.68
C SER A 145 18.96 0.37 -2.23
N LEU A 146 18.23 0.77 -3.27
CA LEU A 146 17.27 -0.10 -3.95
C LEU A 146 17.72 -0.44 -5.40
N PRO A 147 18.87 -1.12 -5.59
CA PRO A 147 19.45 -1.38 -6.92
C PRO A 147 18.63 -2.32 -7.82
N GLN A 148 17.58 -2.98 -7.31
CA GLN A 148 16.67 -3.80 -8.13
C GLN A 148 15.41 -3.05 -8.61
N PHE A 149 15.12 -1.87 -8.05
CA PHE A 149 13.96 -1.07 -8.42
C PHE A 149 14.21 -0.25 -9.69
N SER A 150 15.43 0.25 -9.88
CA SER A 150 15.61 1.42 -10.73
C SER A 150 15.31 1.14 -12.20
N GLU A 151 15.89 0.15 -12.84
CA GLU A 151 15.85 0.17 -14.31
C GLU A 151 14.55 -0.36 -14.93
N ASN A 152 14.07 -1.51 -14.48
CA ASN A 152 12.87 -2.14 -15.06
C ASN A 152 11.59 -1.42 -14.64
N HIS A 153 11.53 -0.92 -13.41
CA HIS A 153 10.35 -0.24 -12.91
C HIS A 153 10.28 1.21 -13.41
N LEU A 154 11.41 1.94 -13.53
CA LEU A 154 11.40 3.25 -14.19
C LEU A 154 10.95 3.11 -15.64
N LYS A 155 11.44 2.10 -16.38
CA LYS A 155 10.97 1.81 -17.75
C LYS A 155 9.48 1.48 -17.80
N MET A 156 8.97 0.72 -16.84
CA MET A 156 7.54 0.39 -16.77
C MET A 156 6.70 1.64 -16.47
N VAL A 157 7.09 2.44 -15.47
CA VAL A 157 6.44 3.71 -15.10
C VAL A 157 6.46 4.68 -16.27
N GLN A 158 7.59 4.84 -16.94
CA GLN A 158 7.77 5.71 -18.10
C GLN A 158 6.92 5.25 -19.31
N LYS A 159 6.95 3.96 -19.63
CA LYS A 159 6.10 3.38 -20.70
C LYS A 159 4.61 3.54 -20.41
N LEU A 160 4.21 3.43 -19.14
CA LEU A 160 2.84 3.64 -18.73
C LEU A 160 2.44 5.13 -18.77
N LEU A 161 3.34 6.07 -18.47
CA LEU A 161 3.12 7.50 -18.67
C LEU A 161 2.90 7.83 -20.15
N GLU A 162 3.75 7.30 -21.03
CA GLU A 162 3.64 7.47 -22.49
C GLU A 162 2.31 6.89 -23.03
N SER A 163 1.87 5.76 -22.50
CA SER A 163 0.62 5.11 -22.92
C SER A 163 -0.65 5.84 -22.43
N ASN A 164 -0.56 6.61 -21.35
CA ASN A 164 -1.69 7.33 -20.75
C ASN A 164 -1.79 8.81 -21.15
N ASN A 165 -0.84 9.34 -21.93
CA ASN A 165 -0.89 10.70 -22.45
C ASN A 165 -0.90 10.74 -23.98
N PRO A 166 -2.02 10.42 -24.66
CA PRO A 166 -2.12 10.42 -26.12
C PRO A 166 -2.15 11.84 -26.74
N LYS A 167 -1.73 12.89 -26.02
CA LYS A 167 -1.75 14.28 -26.52
C LYS A 167 -0.51 15.07 -26.11
N MET A 168 0.63 14.72 -26.70
CA MET A 168 1.69 15.69 -27.04
C MET A 168 2.29 15.35 -28.40
N GLU A 169 1.45 15.28 -29.43
CA GLU A 169 1.87 15.62 -30.79
C GLU A 169 1.09 16.87 -31.18
N VAL A 170 1.76 18.02 -31.14
CA VAL A 170 1.43 19.23 -31.89
C VAL A 170 2.63 19.53 -32.77
#